data_AF-A0A537YNG6-F1
#
_entry.id   AF-A0A537YNG6-F1
#
_cell.length_a   1.000
_cell.length_b   1.000
_cell.length_c   1.000
_cell.angle_alpha   90.00
_cell.angle_beta   90.00
_cell.angle_gamma   90.00
#
_symmetry.space_group_name_H-M   'P 1'
#
loop_
_entity.id
_entity.type
_entity.pdbx_description
1 polymer ?
#
loop_
_entity_poly.entity_id
_entity_poly.type
_entity_poly.pdbx_seq_one_letter_code
_entity_poly.pdbx_strand_id
1 'polypeptide(L)' 'MVGWRRIRERRRANKQQGDAHALDREGDPRGGVQSDEYRHADPRDVVLDEGVAMAGEGTEAAERRSDDGT' A
#
# COMPACT_ATOMS: atom_id res chain seq x y z
N MET A 1 -32.55 -5.05 -23.51
CA MET A 1 -31.08 -5.22 -23.40
C MET A 1 -30.52 -4.29 -22.31
N VAL A 2 -30.71 -4.60 -21.02
CA VAL A 2 -30.33 -3.69 -19.90
C VAL A 2 -29.60 -4.40 -18.73
N GLY A 3 -29.54 -5.74 -18.72
CA GLY A 3 -28.98 -6.48 -17.58
C GLY A 3 -27.45 -6.43 -17.46
N TRP A 4 -26.73 -6.58 -18.57
CA TRP A 4 -25.28 -6.84 -18.52
C TRP A 4 -24.45 -5.62 -18.12
N ARG A 5 -24.84 -4.41 -18.56
CA ARG A 5 -24.13 -3.16 -18.27
C ARG A 5 -24.23 -2.80 -16.78
N ARG A 6 -25.42 -2.94 -16.19
CA ARG A 6 -25.68 -2.72 -14.75
C ARG A 6 -24.91 -3.72 -13.87
N ILE A 7 -24.83 -4.98 -14.28
CA ILE A 7 -24.03 -6.00 -13.58
C ILE A 7 -22.54 -5.64 -13.62
N ARG A 8 -22.04 -5.14 -14.75
CA ARG A 8 -20.64 -4.72 -14.92
C ARG A 8 -20.30 -3.52 -14.04
N GLU A 9 -21.19 -2.53 -13.96
CA GLU A 9 -21.02 -1.37 -13.09
C GLU A 9 -20.98 -1.77 -11.61
N ARG A 10 -21.90 -2.62 -11.15
CA ARG A 10 -21.91 -3.11 -9.76
C ARG A 10 -20.60 -3.84 -9.39
N ARG A 11 -20.10 -4.69 -10.30
CA ARG A 11 -18.82 -5.39 -10.11
C ARG A 11 -17.61 -4.45 -10.12
N ARG A 12 -17.65 -3.36 -10.88
CA ARG A 12 -16.60 -2.33 -10.86
C ARG A 12 -16.66 -1.52 -9.57
N ALA A 13 -17.86 -1.16 -9.09
CA ALA A 13 -18.05 -0.45 -7.83
C ALA A 13 -17.53 -1.26 -6.63
N ASN A 14 -17.68 -2.58 -6.62
CA ASN A 14 -17.06 -3.45 -5.61
C ASN A 14 -15.53 -3.32 -5.53
N LYS A 15 -14.86 -2.92 -6.62
CA LYS A 15 -13.41 -2.71 -6.66
C LYS A 15 -12.98 -1.29 -6.24
N GLN A 16 -13.93 -0.39 -6.05
CA GLN A 16 -13.70 1.03 -5.73
C GLN A 16 -14.17 1.39 -4.31
N GLN A 17 -14.66 0.42 -3.54
CA GLN A 17 -15.10 0.63 -2.16
C GLN A 17 -13.90 0.49 -1.22
N GLY A 18 -13.83 1.33 -0.18
CA GLY A 18 -12.65 1.53 0.67
C GLY A 18 -12.20 0.34 1.54
N ASP A 19 -12.72 -0.85 1.27
CA ASP A 19 -12.19 -2.09 1.83
C ASP A 19 -11.08 -2.59 0.90
N ALA A 20 -9.83 -2.39 1.31
CA ALA A 20 -8.65 -2.83 0.54
C ALA A 20 -8.62 -4.34 0.32
N HIS A 21 -9.18 -5.12 1.26
CA HIS A 21 -9.23 -6.58 1.18
C HIS A 21 -10.28 -7.09 0.18
N ALA A 22 -11.24 -6.26 -0.25
CA ALA A 22 -12.20 -6.64 -1.28
C ALA A 22 -11.55 -6.94 -2.64
N LEU A 23 -10.28 -6.57 -2.82
CA LEU A 23 -9.48 -6.82 -4.01
C LEU A 23 -8.58 -8.07 -3.88
N ASP A 24 -8.46 -8.67 -2.70
CA ASP A 24 -7.54 -9.77 -2.45
C ASP A 24 -7.87 -10.98 -3.34
N ARG A 25 -6.82 -11.56 -3.91
CA ARG A 25 -6.89 -12.79 -4.72
C ARG A 25 -5.75 -13.71 -4.31
N GLU A 26 -6.11 -14.95 -3.97
CA GLU A 26 -5.17 -16.02 -3.63
C GLU A 26 -4.10 -16.19 -4.72
N GLY A 27 -2.82 -16.13 -4.31
CA GLY A 27 -1.67 -16.28 -5.21
C GLY A 27 -1.46 -15.15 -6.22
N ASP A 28 -2.08 -13.98 -6.05
CA ASP A 28 -1.81 -12.82 -6.91
C ASP A 28 -0.43 -12.24 -6.59
N PRO A 29 0.55 -12.27 -7.53
CA PRO A 29 1.89 -11.75 -7.29
C PRO A 29 1.92 -10.23 -7.10
N ARG A 30 0.79 -9.54 -7.35
CA ARG A 30 0.59 -8.11 -7.09
C ARG A 30 -0.36 -7.85 -5.93
N GLY A 31 -0.88 -8.91 -5.29
CA GLY A 31 -1.80 -8.84 -4.16
C GLY A 31 -1.10 -8.48 -2.86
N GLY A 32 -1.91 -8.36 -1.79
CA GLY A 32 -1.47 -7.96 -0.46
C GLY A 32 -1.78 -6.50 -0.18
N VAL A 33 -2.10 -6.22 1.08
CA VAL A 33 -2.21 -4.85 1.61
C VAL A 33 -0.98 -4.57 2.46
N GLN A 34 -0.51 -3.32 2.47
CA GLN A 34 0.48 -2.90 3.46
C GLN A 34 -0.04 -3.21 4.87
N SER A 35 0.84 -3.66 5.76
CA SER A 35 0.51 -3.84 7.17
C SER A 35 0.07 -2.50 7.79
N ASP A 36 -0.78 -2.59 8.80
CA ASP A 36 -1.30 -1.41 9.49
C ASP A 36 -0.18 -0.64 10.21
N GLU A 37 0.78 -1.38 10.78
CA GLU A 37 1.97 -0.83 11.40
C GLU A 37 2.80 -0.02 10.40
N TYR A 38 3.11 -0.57 9.22
CA TYR A 38 3.86 0.15 8.20
C TYR A 38 3.12 1.39 7.69
N ARG A 39 1.80 1.29 7.50
CA ARG A 39 0.94 2.40 7.02
C ARG A 39 0.94 3.62 7.94
N HIS A 40 1.17 3.40 9.23
CA HIS A 40 1.10 4.42 10.26
C HIS A 40 2.44 4.72 10.93
N ALA A 41 3.52 4.04 10.51
CA ALA A 41 4.84 4.25 11.04
C ALA A 41 5.39 5.64 10.70
N ASP A 42 6.20 6.21 11.61
CA ASP A 42 6.96 7.42 11.30
C ASP A 42 8.00 7.09 10.21
N PRO A 43 8.26 7.99 9.24
CA PRO A 43 9.29 7.79 8.22
C PRO A 43 10.68 7.43 8.77
N ARG A 44 10.98 7.81 10.02
CA ARG A 44 12.26 7.54 10.69
C ARG A 44 12.28 6.24 11.48
N ASP A 45 11.13 5.60 11.67
CA ASP A 45 11.05 4.33 12.39
C ASP A 45 11.45 3.15 11.49
N VAL A 46 11.84 2.05 12.11
CA VAL A 46 12.08 0.77 11.42
C VAL A 46 10.93 -0.17 11.75
N VAL A 47 10.25 -0.66 10.71
CA VAL A 47 9.16 -1.63 10.77
C VAL A 47 9.68 -2.99 10.30
N LEU A 48 9.35 -4.05 11.03
CA LEU A 48 9.64 -5.42 10.62
C LEU A 48 8.36 -6.07 10.12
N ASP A 49 8.31 -6.40 8.83
CA ASP A 49 7.16 -7.05 8.21
C ASP A 49 7.61 -8.26 7.40
N GLU A 50 6.97 -9.41 7.64
CA GLU A 50 7.32 -10.70 7.02
C GLU A 50 8.82 -11.08 7.06
N GLY A 51 9.54 -10.63 8.11
CA GLY A 51 10.98 -10.85 8.27
C GLY A 51 11.86 -9.87 7.49
N VAL A 52 11.26 -8.87 6.84
CA VAL A 52 11.94 -7.78 6.12
C VAL A 52 11.88 -6.51 6.96
N ALA A 53 13.03 -5.90 7.24
CA ALA A 53 13.09 -4.61 7.91
C ALA A 53 13.02 -3.48 6.89
N MET A 54 12.06 -2.56 7.07
CA MET A 54 11.79 -1.42 6.20
C MET A 54 11.79 -0.13 7.02
N ALA A 55 12.17 1.00 6.43
CA ALA A 55 11.88 2.30 7.04
C ALA A 55 10.35 2.54 7.00
N GLY A 56 9.80 3.26 7.99
CA GLY A 56 8.37 3.58 8.02
C GLY A 56 7.91 4.36 6.78
N GLU A 57 6.59 4.39 6.56
CA GLU A 57 6.01 5.00 5.37
C GLU A 57 6.30 6.51 5.30
N GLY A 58 7.08 6.95 4.31
CA GLY A 58 7.39 8.37 4.20
C GLY A 58 8.17 8.81 2.98
N THR A 59 8.01 10.08 2.64
CA THR A 59 8.83 10.83 1.66
C THR A 59 9.73 11.85 2.33
N GLU A 60 9.85 11.85 3.66
CA GLU A 60 10.73 12.81 4.33
C GLU A 60 12.16 12.57 3.88
N ALA A 61 12.68 13.52 3.10
CA ALA A 61 14.04 13.46 2.61
C ALA A 61 14.97 13.36 3.83
N ALA A 62 15.76 12.29 3.90
CA ALA A 62 16.90 12.26 4.80
C ALA A 62 17.72 13.54 4.53
N GLU A 63 17.89 14.39 5.55
CA GLU A 63 18.70 15.58 5.41
C GLU A 63 20.09 15.14 4.94
N ARG A 64 20.42 15.44 3.68
CA ARG A 64 21.71 15.12 3.10
C ARG A 64 22.72 15.95 3.88
N ARG A 65 23.43 15.31 4.82
CA ARG A 65 24.62 15.90 5.43
C ARG A 65 25.58 16.16 4.28
N SER A 66 25.74 17.43 3.94
CA SER A 66 26.72 17.84 2.94
C SER A 66 28.06 17.66 3.63
N ASP A 67 28.78 16.61 3.28
CA ASP A 67 30.20 16.50 3.58
C ASP A 67 30.92 17.51 2.68
N ASP A 68 30.92 18.77 3.10
CA ASP A 68 31.87 19.78 2.62
C ASP A 68 33.18 19.57 3.38
N GLY A 69 33.85 18.47 3.05
CA GLY A 69 35.19 18.16 3.52
C GLY A 69 36.21 18.74 2.54
N THR A 70 36.77 19.90 2.90
CA THR A 70 37.98 20.48 2.28
C THR A 70 39.23 19.70 2.65
#